data_AF-A0A1Q7YJ94-F1
#
_entry.id   AF-A0A1Q7YJ94-F1
#
_cell.length_a   1.000
_cell.length_b   1.000
_cell.length_c   1.000
_cell.angle_alpha   90.00
_cell.angle_beta   90.00
_cell.angle_gamma   90.00
#
_symmetry.space_group_name_H-M   'P 1'
#
loop_
_entity.id
_entity.type
_entity.pdbx_description
1 polymer ?
#
loop_
_entity_poly.entity_id
_entity_poly.type
_entity_poly.pdbx_seq_one_letter_code
_entity_poly.pdbx_strand_id
1 'polypeptide(L)' 'MSGERRDEHPRSFTRMEVRHIVRGRNVSEKAVAQAIELSETKYCSVAATYRPTVEIVSSYEIIEEDSPKI' A
#
# COMPACT_ATOMS: atom_id res chain seq x y z
N MET A 1 -0.37 -7.75 -2.01
CA MET A 1 -1.55 -6.96 -2.42
C MET A 1 -2.69 -7.93 -2.63
N SER A 2 -3.81 -7.72 -1.96
CA SER A 2 -5.05 -8.52 -2.05
C SER A 2 -6.18 -7.65 -2.60
N GLY A 3 -7.18 -8.26 -3.22
CA GLY A 3 -8.35 -7.54 -3.73
C GLY A 3 -9.61 -8.40 -3.70
N GLU A 4 -10.69 -7.82 -3.17
CA GLU A 4 -12.02 -8.41 -3.13
C GLU A 4 -12.84 -7.89 -4.31
N ARG A 5 -13.68 -8.74 -4.90
CA ARG A 5 -14.52 -8.43 -6.07
C ARG A 5 -15.95 -8.86 -5.80
N ARG A 6 -16.92 -8.17 -6.42
CA ARG A 6 -18.31 -8.63 -6.41
C ARG A 6 -18.47 -9.95 -7.16
N ASP A 7 -19.40 -10.79 -6.69
CA ASP A 7 -19.76 -12.04 -7.34
C ASP A 7 -20.56 -11.82 -8.64
N GLU A 8 -21.43 -10.80 -8.66
CA GLU A 8 -22.29 -10.44 -9.79
C GLU A 8 -21.58 -9.59 -10.85
N HIS A 9 -22.02 -9.69 -12.10
CA HIS A 9 -21.51 -8.88 -13.19
C HIS A 9 -22.06 -7.44 -13.14
N PRO A 10 -21.25 -6.42 -13.46
CA PRO A 10 -19.79 -6.50 -13.66
C PRO A 10 -19.05 -6.70 -12.33
N ARG A 11 -18.10 -7.66 -12.31
CA ARG A 11 -17.32 -8.05 -11.12
C ARG A 11 -16.22 -7.03 -10.78
N SER A 12 -16.65 -5.82 -10.42
CA SER A 12 -15.76 -4.74 -10.00
C SER A 12 -15.07 -5.11 -8.69
N PHE A 13 -13.88 -4.54 -8.48
CA PHE A 13 -13.23 -4.59 -7.16
C PHE A 13 -14.07 -3.79 -6.17
N THR A 14 -14.21 -4.29 -4.95
CA THR A 14 -14.88 -3.61 -3.84
C THR A 14 -13.87 -3.12 -2.82
N ARG A 15 -12.81 -3.89 -2.64
CA ARG A 15 -11.77 -3.62 -1.66
C ARG A 15 -10.41 -4.04 -2.19
N MET A 16 -9.38 -3.25 -1.94
CA MET A 16 -8.00 -3.51 -2.31
C MET A 16 -7.11 -3.25 -1.11
N GLU A 17 -6.31 -4.23 -0.74
CA GLU A 17 -5.37 -4.13 0.37
C GLU A 17 -3.94 -4.09 -0.16
N VAL A 18 -3.24 -3.01 0.15
CA VAL A 18 -1.84 -2.80 -0.21
C VAL A 18 -1.00 -2.96 1.03
N ARG A 19 0.02 -3.81 0.98
CA ARG A 19 1.00 -4.00 2.07
C ARG A 19 2.36 -3.57 1.57
N HIS A 20 2.89 -2.50 2.16
CA HIS A 20 4.19 -1.93 1.88
C HIS A 20 5.23 -2.57 2.80
N ILE A 21 6.07 -3.45 2.27
CA ILE A 21 7.18 -4.02 3.02
C ILE A 21 8.43 -3.21 2.68
N VAL A 22 8.92 -2.43 3.65
CA VAL A 22 10.10 -1.58 3.51
C VAL A 22 11.24 -2.25 4.25
N ARG A 23 12.33 -2.55 3.55
CA ARG A 23 13.52 -3.15 4.15
C ARG A 23 14.69 -2.18 4.04
N GLY A 24 15.43 -1.99 5.12
CA GLY A 24 16.60 -1.12 5.14
C GLY A 24 17.17 -0.93 6.53
N ARG A 25 18.21 -0.11 6.64
CA ARG A 25 18.84 0.23 7.92
C ARG A 25 18.34 1.55 8.47
N ASN A 26 18.01 1.58 9.75
CA ASN A 26 17.52 2.77 10.46
C ASN A 26 16.39 3.47 9.70
N VAL A 27 15.45 2.69 9.15
CA VAL A 27 14.33 3.24 8.39
C VAL A 27 13.37 3.92 9.35
N SER A 28 13.10 5.20 9.12
CA SER A 28 12.15 5.96 9.93
C SER A 28 10.71 5.58 9.60
N GLU A 29 9.96 5.11 10.60
CA GLU A 29 8.52 4.81 10.47
C GLU A 29 7.73 6.03 9.98
N LYS A 30 8.06 7.22 10.51
CA LYS A 30 7.42 8.49 10.11
C LYS A 30 7.65 8.79 8.63
N ALA A 31 8.87 8.57 8.14
CA ALA A 31 9.18 8.80 6.73
C ALA A 31 8.42 7.83 5.82
N VAL A 32 8.30 6.56 6.22
CA VAL A 32 7.52 5.56 5.48
C VAL A 32 6.03 5.91 5.46
N ALA A 33 5.46 6.25 6.60
CA ALA A 33 4.05 6.65 6.70
C ALA A 33 3.74 7.87 5.81
N GLN A 34 4.59 8.91 5.84
CA GLN A 34 4.44 10.09 5.01
C GLN A 34 4.58 9.79 3.51
N ALA A 35 5.51 8.91 3.13
CA ALA A 35 5.70 8.51 1.74
C ALA A 35 4.47 7.77 1.20
N ILE A 36 3.86 6.89 2.01
CA ILE A 36 2.63 6.17 1.66
C ILE A 36 1.47 7.13 1.52
N GLU A 37 1.27 8.04 2.48
CA GLU A 37 0.22 9.07 2.43
C GLU A 37 0.34 9.93 1.17
N LEU A 38 1.55 10.39 0.85
CA LEU A 38 1.80 11.15 -0.38
C LEU A 38 1.53 10.34 -1.64
N SER A 39 1.93 9.07 -1.66
CA SER A 39 1.65 8.18 -2.78
C SER A 39 0.16 8.06 -2.99
N GLU A 40 -0.61 7.81 -1.94
CA GLU A 40 -2.05 7.64 -2.04
C GLU A 40 -2.79 8.92 -2.42
N THR A 41 -2.42 10.05 -1.82
CA THR A 41 -3.16 11.30 -1.96
C THR A 41 -2.75 12.12 -3.18
N LYS A 42 -1.49 12.01 -3.62
CA LYS A 42 -0.91 12.92 -4.62
C LYS A 42 -0.36 12.22 -5.87
N TYR A 43 0.19 11.02 -5.75
CA TYR A 43 0.98 10.44 -6.85
C TYR A 43 0.39 9.17 -7.48
N CYS A 44 -0.45 8.42 -6.79
CA CYS A 44 -0.99 7.16 -7.27
C CYS A 44 -2.22 7.42 -8.16
N SER A 45 -1.98 7.63 -9.45
CA SER A 45 -3.01 7.80 -10.49
C SER A 45 -4.01 6.64 -10.54
N VAL A 46 -3.57 5.43 -10.19
CA VAL A 46 -4.43 4.24 -10.05
C VAL A 46 -5.38 4.42 -8.87
N ALA A 47 -4.88 4.76 -7.68
CA ALA A 47 -5.73 5.00 -6.52
C ALA A 47 -6.72 6.15 -6.79
N ALA A 48 -6.29 7.24 -7.44
CA ALA A 48 -7.18 8.33 -7.83
C ALA A 48 -8.35 7.87 -8.72
N THR A 49 -8.12 6.90 -9.59
CA THR A 49 -9.14 6.34 -10.49
C THR A 49 -10.13 5.42 -9.75
N TYR A 50 -9.64 4.62 -8.80
CA TYR A 50 -10.45 3.60 -8.12
C TYR A 50 -11.10 4.08 -6.81
N ARG A 51 -10.56 5.11 -6.15
CA ARG A 51 -11.08 5.72 -4.89
C ARG A 51 -12.59 5.97 -4.85
N PRO A 52 -13.28 6.39 -5.94
CA PRO A 52 -14.72 6.62 -5.88
C PRO A 52 -15.56 5.34 -5.76
N THR A 53 -14.97 4.18 -6.04
CA THR A 53 -15.70 2.91 -6.23
C THR A 53 -15.11 1.71 -5.48
N VAL A 54 -13.87 1.83 -4.99
CA VAL A 54 -13.11 0.76 -4.36
C VAL A 54 -12.50 1.28 -3.07
N GLU A 55 -12.72 0.57 -1.96
CA GLU A 55 -12.02 0.84 -0.71
C GLU A 55 -10.55 0.41 -0.85
N ILE A 56 -9.61 1.33 -0.67
CA ILE A 56 -8.18 1.03 -0.70
C ILE A 56 -7.65 1.16 0.73
N VAL A 57 -7.14 0.05 1.27
CA VAL A 57 -6.54 -0.02 2.60
C VAL A 57 -5.05 -0.27 2.44
N SER A 58 -4.21 0.61 2.98
CA SER A 58 -2.77 0.42 2.98
C SER A 58 -2.26 0.10 4.38
N SER A 59 -1.31 -0.83 4.43
CA SER A 59 -0.56 -1.21 5.61
C SER A 59 0.92 -1.17 5.29
N TYR A 60 1.78 -0.99 6.29
CA TYR A 60 3.21 -1.06 6.10
C TYR A 60 3.89 -1.87 7.19
N GLU A 61 5.03 -2.43 6.83
CA GLU A 61 5.93 -3.18 7.69
C GLU A 61 7.35 -2.75 7.37
N ILE A 62 8.13 -2.46 8.40
CA ILE A 62 9.54 -2.11 8.26
C ILE A 62 10.37 -3.28 8.77
N ILE A 63 11.19 -3.84 7.88
CA ILE A 63 12.13 -4.92 8.19
C ILE A 63 13.51 -4.28 8.32
N GLU A 64 14.01 -4.20 9.55
CA GLU A 64 15.38 -3.74 9.79
C GLU A 64 16.37 -4.74 9.17
N GLU A 65 17.28 -4.23 8.35
CA GLU A 65 18.31 -5.05 7.72
C GLU A 65 19.59 -5.05 8.55
N ASP A 66 19.74 -6.09 9.38
CA ASP A 66 21.01 -6.33 10.05
C ASP A 66 22.14 -6.52 9.02
N SER A 67 23.31 -5.97 9.33
CA SER A 67 24.45 -5.91 8.41
C SER A 67 24.85 -7.31 7.89
N PRO A 68 25.52 -7.42 6.71
CA PRO A 68 25.80 -8.72 6.13
C PRO A 68 26.55 -9.57 7.14
N LYS A 69 26.13 -10.83 7.33
CA LYS A 69 26.97 -11.81 8.02
C LYS A 69 28.28 -11.88 7.23
N ILE A 70 29.35 -11.53 7.94
CA ILE A 70 30.76 -11.49 7.51
C ILE A 70 31.11 -12.78 6.76
#